data_AF-A0A1Q4X9T3-F1
#
_entry.id   AF-A0A1Q4X9T3-F1
#
_cell.length_a   1.000
_cell.length_b   1.000
_cell.length_c   1.000
_cell.angle_alpha   90.00
_cell.angle_beta   90.00
_cell.angle_gamma   90.00
#
_symmetry.space_group_name_H-M   'P 1'
#
loop_
_entity.id
_entity.type
_entity.pdbx_description
1 polymer ?
#
loop_
_entity_poly.entity_id
_entity_poly.type
_entity_poly.pdbx_seq_one_letter_code
_entity_poly.pdbx_strand_id
1 'polypeptide(L)' 'MTQNNDPNMDPAGNTQHFRRFVDENPEPEEPARRPILPILLAAVGVVLVIAVIIALVLAFA' A
#
# COMPACT_ATOMS: atom_id res chain seq x y z
N MET A 1 -2.08 16.30 19.30
CA MET A 1 -3.22 17.09 19.84
C MET A 1 -3.52 16.50 21.19
N THR A 2 -3.40 17.31 22.24
CA THR A 2 -3.56 16.88 23.63
C THR A 2 -4.96 16.30 23.80
N GLN A 3 -5.06 15.03 24.20
CA GLN A 3 -6.33 14.41 24.58
C GLN A 3 -6.94 15.27 25.68
N ASN A 4 -8.02 15.96 25.35
CA ASN A 4 -8.82 16.67 26.32
C ASN A 4 -9.61 15.60 27.10
N ASN A 5 -8.93 14.98 28.08
CA ASN A 5 -9.50 14.05 29.04
C ASN A 5 -10.38 14.81 30.03
N ASP A 6 -11.37 15.53 29.53
CA ASP A 6 -12.36 16.21 30.36
C ASP A 6 -13.29 15.13 30.95
N PRO A 7 -13.43 15.02 32.28
CA PRO A 7 -14.31 14.05 32.94
C PRO A 7 -15.79 14.43 32.84
N ASN A 8 -16.20 15.17 31.80
CA ASN A 8 -17.59 15.48 31.52
C ASN A 8 -18.27 14.24 30.93
N MET A 9 -18.59 13.30 31.84
CA MET A 9 -19.42 12.14 31.57
C MET A 9 -20.80 12.63 31.14
N ASP A 10 -21.09 12.56 29.84
CA ASP A 10 -22.42 12.83 29.32
C ASP A 10 -23.48 12.02 30.12
N PRO A 11 -24.38 12.67 30.88
CA PRO A 11 -25.37 11.99 31.71
C PRO A 11 -26.38 11.18 30.88
N ALA A 12 -26.50 11.46 29.58
CA ALA A 12 -27.34 10.70 28.67
C ALA A 12 -26.66 9.43 28.11
N GLY A 13 -25.35 9.25 28.31
CA GLY A 13 -24.57 8.06 27.91
C GLY A 13 -24.41 7.82 26.40
N ASN A 14 -25.36 8.28 25.58
CA ASN A 14 -25.41 8.03 24.14
C ASN A 14 -24.27 8.71 23.38
N THR A 15 -23.80 9.88 23.81
CA THR A 15 -22.77 10.60 23.07
C THR A 15 -21.41 9.90 23.16
N GLN A 16 -21.17 9.11 24.21
CA GLN A 16 -19.94 8.33 24.35
C GLN A 16 -19.90 7.11 23.42
N HIS A 17 -21.03 6.44 23.22
CA HIS A 17 -21.13 5.31 22.31
C HIS A 17 -20.93 5.72 20.86
N PHE A 18 -21.49 6.86 20.45
CA PHE A 18 -21.27 7.41 19.12
C PHE A 18 -19.81 7.83 18.90
N ARG A 19 -19.19 8.49 19.89
CA ARG A 19 -17.76 8.85 19.82
C ARG A 19 -16.88 7.61 19.67
N ARG A 20 -17.12 6.56 20.46
CA ARG A 20 -16.41 5.27 20.30
C ARG A 20 -16.60 4.70 18.91
N PHE A 21 -17.82 4.63 18.39
CA PHE A 21 -18.07 4.09 17.05
C PHE A 21 -17.36 4.87 15.94
N VAL A 22 -17.31 6.20 16.04
CA VAL A 22 -16.60 7.06 15.08
C VAL A 22 -15.07 6.88 15.21
N ASP A 23 -14.56 6.83 16.43
CA ASP A 23 -13.13 6.62 16.70
C ASP A 23 -12.67 5.20 16.32
N GLU A 24 -13.56 4.22 16.47
CA GLU A 24 -13.38 2.81 16.10
C GLU A 24 -13.64 2.54 14.61
N ASN A 25 -13.76 3.57 13.77
CA ASN A 25 -13.80 3.37 12.33
C ASN A 25 -12.35 3.36 11.79
N PRO A 26 -11.66 2.20 11.72
CA PRO A 26 -10.36 2.15 11.07
C PRO A 26 -10.54 2.60 9.62
N GLU A 27 -9.77 3.61 9.22
CA GLU A 27 -9.58 3.91 7.81
C GLU A 27 -9.25 2.59 7.10
N PRO A 28 -9.89 2.29 5.95
CA PRO A 28 -9.60 1.07 5.22
C PRO A 28 -8.10 1.05 4.91
N GLU A 29 -7.40 0.06 5.48
CA GLU A 29 -5.97 -0.11 5.24
C GLU A 29 -5.75 -0.19 3.73
N GLU A 30 -4.98 0.76 3.19
CA GLU A 30 -4.65 0.73 1.78
C GLU A 30 -3.98 -0.61 1.47
N PRO A 31 -4.41 -1.31 0.41
CA PRO A 31 -3.84 -2.59 0.07
C PRO A 31 -2.34 -2.42 -0.14
N ALA A 32 -1.55 -3.22 0.58
CA ALA A 32 -0.09 -3.16 0.53
C ALA A 32 0.40 -3.17 -0.93
N ARG A 33 1.03 -2.07 -1.34
CA ARG A 33 1.58 -1.94 -2.70
C ARG A 33 2.71 -2.95 -2.88
N ARG A 34 2.51 -3.88 -3.80
CA ARG A 34 3.56 -4.82 -4.21
C ARG A 34 4.72 -4.05 -4.86
N PRO A 35 5.99 -4.41 -4.58
CA PRO A 35 7.12 -3.71 -5.16
C PRO A 35 7.21 -3.99 -6.67
N ILE A 36 6.96 -2.95 -7.48
CA ILE A 36 6.95 -3.04 -8.95
C ILE A 36 8.36 -3.02 -9.54
N LEU A 37 9.29 -2.31 -8.89
CA LEU A 37 10.68 -2.16 -9.33
C LEU A 37 11.41 -3.49 -9.63
N PRO A 38 11.40 -4.51 -8.75
CA PRO A 38 12.09 -5.78 -9.03
C PRO A 38 11.49 -6.52 -10.23
N ILE A 39 10.17 -6.46 -10.41
CA ILE A 39 9.48 -7.09 -11.55
C ILE A 39 9.89 -6.41 -12.85
N LEU A 40 9.92 -5.07 -12.84
CA LEU A 40 10.30 -4.28 -14.00
C LEU A 40 11.76 -4.54 -14.41
N LEU A 41 12.68 -4.59 -13.44
CA LEU A 41 14.09 -4.90 -13.69
C LEU A 41 14.26 -6.30 -14.28
N ALA A 42 13.54 -7.30 -13.76
CA ALA A 42 13.57 -8.66 -14.29
C ALA A 42 13.08 -8.70 -15.75
N ALA A 43 11.97 -8.03 -16.05
CA ALA A 43 11.42 -7.96 -17.41
C ALA A 43 12.41 -7.32 -18.40
N VAL A 44 13.02 -6.19 -18.01
CA VAL A 44 14.04 -5.51 -18.85
C VAL A 44 15.24 -6.42 -19.09
N GLY A 45 15.71 -7.13 -18.05
CA GLY A 45 16.81 -8.09 -18.18
C GLY A 45 16.51 -9.20 -19.18
N VAL A 46 15.32 -9.80 -19.12
CA VAL A 46 14.89 -10.84 -20.07
C VAL A 46 14.87 -10.31 -21.50
N VAL A 47 14.31 -9.12 -21.73
CA VAL A 47 14.26 -8.49 -23.06
C VAL A 47 15.67 -8.27 -23.61
N LEU A 48 16.61 -7.78 -22.78
CA LEU A 48 18.00 -7.59 -23.19
C LEU A 48 18.68 -8.90 -23.58
N VAL A 49 18.47 -9.97 -22.81
CA VAL A 49 19.03 -11.30 -23.12
C VAL A 49 18.51 -11.80 -24.47
N ILE A 50 17.21 -11.69 -24.72
CA ILE A 50 16.59 -12.09 -25.99
C ILE A 50 17.18 -11.28 -27.15
N ALA A 51 17.32 -9.96 -26.97
CA ALA A 51 17.90 -9.09 -28.00
C ALA A 51 19.34 -9.47 -28.35
N VAL A 52 20.17 -9.81 -27.35
CA VAL A 52 21.53 -10.29 -27.57
C VAL A 52 21.53 -11.61 -28.33
N ILE A 53 20.68 -12.57 -27.96
CA ILE A 53 20.58 -13.85 -28.66
C ILE A 53 20.21 -13.62 -30.13
N ILE A 54 19.19 -12.81 -30.40
CA ILE A 54 18.77 -12.49 -31.77
C ILE A 54 19.93 -11.85 -32.55
N ALA A 55 20.63 -10.88 -31.95
CA ALA A 55 21.76 -10.23 -32.59
C ALA A 55 22.89 -11.21 -32.93
N LEU A 56 23.20 -12.15 -32.02
CA LEU A 56 24.20 -13.20 -32.28
C LEU A 56 23.74 -14.14 -33.40
N VAL A 57 22.49 -14.59 -33.38
CA VAL A 57 21.94 -15.44 -34.44
C VAL A 57 22.05 -14.75 -35.80
N LEU A 58 21.66 -13.48 -35.90
CA LEU A 58 21.75 -12.71 -37.14
C LEU A 58 23.19 -12.44 -37.58
N ALA A 59 24.13 -12.29 -36.66
CA ALA A 59 25.54 -12.03 -36.97
C ALA A 59 26.29 -13.26 -37.50
N PHE A 60 25.82 -14.48 -37.16
CA PHE A 60 26.48 -15.75 -37.48
C PHE A 60 25.64 -16.69 -38.37
N ALA A 61 24.46 -16.25 -38.84
CA ALA A 61 23.64 -16.94 -39.83
C ALA A 61 24.11 -16.60 -41.26
#